data_AF-A0A1F4UP18-F1
#
_entry.id   AF-A0A1F4UP18-F1
#
_cell.length_a   1.000
_cell.length_b   1.000
_cell.length_c   1.000
_cell.angle_alpha   90.00
_cell.angle_beta   90.00
_cell.angle_gamma   90.00
#
_symmetry.space_group_name_H-M   'P 1'
#
loop_
_entity.id
_entity.type
_entity.pdbx_description
1 polymer ?
#
loop_
_entity_poly.entity_id
_entity_poly.type
_entity_poly.pdbx_seq_one_letter_code
_entity_poly.pdbx_strand_id
1 'polypeptide(L)'
;MSQNLRKFLQEVFADDTDVDLGEDYTQDAESISAYVDAKVKGATAEELAERFPETLEKLNDFGFAEVVRDFEDFLRDAMKEDESKGSTSLA
;
A
#
# COMPACT_ATOMS: atom_id res chain seq x y z
N MET A 1 -5.41 11.54 -6.87
CA MET A 1 -4.64 10.30 -6.66
C MET A 1 -5.39 9.24 -5.85
N SER A 2 -6.41 9.58 -5.04
CA SER A 2 -7.11 8.64 -4.14
C SER A 2 -8.02 7.60 -4.81
N GLN A 3 -8.47 7.80 -6.06
CA GLN A 3 -9.36 6.85 -6.75
C GLN A 3 -8.64 5.61 -7.29
N ASN A 4 -7.38 5.73 -7.74
CA ASN A 4 -6.61 4.58 -8.23
C ASN A 4 -6.21 3.64 -7.10
N LEU A 5 -5.91 4.21 -5.94
CA LEU A 5 -5.65 3.47 -4.71
C LEU A 5 -6.86 2.66 -4.25
N ARG A 6 -8.02 3.29 -4.12
CA ARG A 6 -9.22 2.60 -3.62
C ARG A 6 -9.64 1.48 -4.55
N LYS A 7 -9.45 1.67 -5.87
CA LYS A 7 -9.70 0.65 -6.88
C LYS A 7 -8.66 -0.47 -6.84
N PHE A 8 -7.37 -0.16 -6.69
CA PHE A 8 -6.31 -1.17 -6.52
C PHE A 8 -6.53 -1.99 -5.25
N LEU A 9 -6.80 -1.33 -4.12
CA LEU A 9 -7.14 -2.02 -2.88
C LEU A 9 -8.38 -2.88 -3.09
N GLN A 10 -9.43 -2.36 -3.74
CA GLN A 10 -10.58 -3.20 -4.11
C GLN A 10 -10.22 -4.35 -5.04
N GLU A 11 -9.29 -4.20 -5.99
CA GLU A 11 -8.85 -5.30 -6.87
C GLU A 11 -8.03 -6.33 -6.09
N VAL A 12 -7.10 -5.92 -5.22
CA VAL A 12 -6.38 -6.82 -4.30
C VAL A 12 -7.34 -7.52 -3.33
N PHE A 13 -8.34 -6.80 -2.81
CA PHE A 13 -9.35 -7.35 -1.89
C PHE A 13 -10.49 -8.10 -2.59
N ALA A 14 -10.71 -7.95 -3.90
CA ALA A 14 -11.83 -8.55 -4.63
C ALA A 14 -11.43 -9.62 -5.66
N ASP A 15 -10.18 -9.66 -6.12
CA ASP A 15 -9.71 -10.69 -7.06
C ASP A 15 -9.25 -11.97 -6.30
N ASP A 16 -8.85 -11.84 -5.03
CA ASP A 16 -8.49 -12.97 -4.18
C ASP A 16 -9.72 -13.61 -3.51
N THR A 17 -10.53 -14.25 -4.34
CA THR A 17 -11.68 -15.08 -3.93
C THR A 17 -11.26 -16.48 -3.44
N ASP A 18 -9.96 -16.72 -3.23
CA ASP A 18 -9.41 -17.95 -2.66
C ASP A 18 -8.65 -17.72 -1.33
N VAL A 19 -8.16 -16.50 -1.06
CA VAL A 19 -7.68 -16.14 0.28
C VAL A 19 -8.88 -15.66 1.12
N ASP A 20 -9.46 -16.60 1.87
CA ASP A 20 -10.33 -16.29 3.01
C ASP A 20 -9.47 -15.58 4.07
N LEU A 21 -9.26 -14.27 3.90
CA LEU A 21 -8.49 -13.43 4.83
C LEU A 21 -9.20 -13.30 6.19
N GLY A 22 -10.40 -13.87 6.36
CA GLY A 22 -11.16 -13.93 7.62
C GLY A 22 -11.68 -12.59 8.15
N GLU A 23 -11.02 -11.48 7.81
CA GLU A 23 -11.30 -10.12 8.24
C GLU A 23 -11.41 -9.14 7.06
N ASP A 24 -12.39 -8.24 7.15
CA ASP A 24 -12.57 -7.14 6.21
C ASP A 24 -11.66 -5.97 6.60
N TYR A 25 -10.54 -5.83 5.87
CA TYR A 25 -9.58 -4.73 6.05
C TYR A 25 -9.94 -3.49 5.20
N THR A 26 -11.11 -3.45 4.56
CA THR A 26 -11.55 -2.30 3.74
C THR A 26 -11.72 -1.04 4.61
N GLN A 27 -12.08 -1.22 5.88
CA GLN A 27 -12.14 -0.14 6.87
C GLN A 27 -10.76 0.49 7.16
N ASP A 28 -9.68 -0.27 6.97
CA ASP A 28 -8.31 0.17 7.18
C ASP A 28 -7.63 0.67 5.91
N ALA A 29 -8.32 0.64 4.77
CA ALA A 29 -7.78 1.00 3.47
C ALA A 29 -7.14 2.40 3.44
N GLU A 30 -7.74 3.38 4.12
CA GLU A 30 -7.18 4.75 4.20
C GLU A 30 -5.90 4.79 5.04
N SER A 31 -5.87 4.05 6.16
CA SER A 31 -4.71 3.95 7.05
C SER A 31 -3.55 3.19 6.39
N ILE A 32 -3.83 2.04 5.77
CA ILE A 32 -2.87 1.25 4.98
C ILE A 32 -2.27 2.12 3.88
N SER A 33 -3.13 2.84 3.14
CA SER A 33 -2.65 3.70 2.08
C SER A 33 -1.71 4.79 2.58
N ALA A 34 -2.10 5.49 3.65
CA ALA A 34 -1.33 6.59 4.17
C ALA A 34 0.01 6.11 4.76
N TYR A 35 0.00 4.95 5.41
CA TYR A 35 1.20 4.29 5.93
C TYR A 35 2.17 3.93 4.80
N VAL A 36 1.70 3.19 3.78
CA VAL A 36 2.55 2.74 2.67
C VAL A 36 3.05 3.92 1.85
N ASP A 37 2.21 4.91 1.55
CA ASP A 37 2.62 6.13 0.84
C ASP A 37 3.74 6.87 1.61
N ALA A 38 3.60 7.04 2.92
CA ALA A 38 4.63 7.65 3.75
C ALA A 38 5.94 6.84 3.72
N LYS A 39 5.85 5.51 3.83
CA LYS A 39 7.00 4.61 3.79
C LYS A 39 7.74 4.67 2.45
N VAL A 40 7.00 4.62 1.34
CA VAL A 40 7.58 4.69 -0.01
C VAL A 40 8.21 6.07 -0.29
N LYS A 41 7.65 7.14 0.29
CA LYS A 41 8.23 8.50 0.27
C LYS A 41 9.48 8.66 1.15
N GLY A 42 9.86 7.64 1.90
CA GLY A 42 11.07 7.63 2.72
C GLY A 42 10.89 8.09 4.16
N ALA A 43 9.66 8.05 4.70
CA ALA A 43 9.44 8.27 6.13
C ALA A 43 10.21 7.23 6.96
N THR A 44 10.81 7.68 8.06
CA THR A 44 11.54 6.82 8.98
C THR A 44 10.61 5.93 9.78
N ALA A 45 11.15 4.85 10.36
CA ALA A 45 10.36 3.97 11.23
C ALA A 45 9.77 4.72 12.44
N GLU A 46 10.48 5.71 12.99
CA GLU A 46 10.01 6.56 14.09
C GLU A 46 8.82 7.44 13.66
N GLU A 47 8.91 8.08 12.49
CA GLU A 47 7.79 8.89 11.96
C GLU A 47 6.56 8.05 11.63
N LEU A 48 6.77 6.84 11.11
CA LEU A 48 5.68 5.90 10.85
C LEU A 48 5.03 5.43 12.16
N ALA A 49 5.83 5.19 13.21
CA ALA A 49 5.34 4.83 14.53
C ALA A 49 4.55 5.93 15.22
N GLU A 50 4.99 7.18 15.08
CA GLU A 50 4.27 8.32 15.65
C GLU A 50 2.96 8.61 14.91
N ARG A 51 2.94 8.46 13.58
CA ARG A 51 1.80 8.84 12.73
C ARG A 51 0.78 7.73 12.52
N PHE A 52 1.20 6.46 12.57
CA PHE A 52 0.37 5.29 12.28
C PHE A 52 0.52 4.18 13.33
N PRO A 53 0.34 4.46 14.64
CA PRO A 53 0.53 3.47 15.69
C PRO A 53 -0.42 2.27 15.54
N GLU A 54 -1.69 2.51 15.22
CA GLU A 54 -2.71 1.45 15.06
C GLU A 54 -2.39 0.52 13.87
N THR A 55 -1.82 1.07 12.80
CA THR A 55 -1.38 0.27 11.63
C THR A 55 -0.20 -0.63 12.00
N LEU A 56 0.72 -0.15 12.84
CA LEU A 56 1.84 -0.95 13.34
C LEU A 56 1.41 -2.06 14.30
N GLU A 57 0.38 -1.82 15.11
CA GLU A 57 -0.21 -2.86 15.93
C GLU A 57 -0.83 -3.96 15.07
N LYS A 58 -1.55 -3.58 14.00
CA LYS A 58 -2.14 -4.50 13.02
C LYS A 58 -1.13 -5.21 12.14
N LEU A 59 0.08 -4.68 11.96
CA LEU A 59 1.16 -5.36 11.24
C LEU A 59 1.65 -6.66 11.91
N ASN A 60 1.24 -6.93 13.16
CA ASN A 60 1.46 -8.24 13.78
C ASN A 60 0.50 -9.31 13.25
N ASP A 61 -0.60 -8.90 12.62
CA ASP A 61 -1.49 -9.80 11.90
C ASP A 61 -0.91 -10.14 10.53
N PHE A 62 -0.86 -11.43 10.22
CA PHE A 62 -0.21 -11.93 9.01
C PHE A 62 -0.92 -11.46 7.74
N GLY A 63 -2.26 -11.47 7.73
CA GLY A 63 -3.05 -11.05 6.57
C GLY A 63 -2.88 -9.55 6.31
N PHE A 64 -2.95 -8.75 7.36
CA PHE A 64 -2.72 -7.30 7.26
C PHE A 64 -1.30 -6.97 6.75
N ALA A 65 -0.28 -7.68 7.24
CA ALA A 65 1.10 -7.46 6.81
C ALA A 65 1.33 -7.83 5.34
N GLU A 66 0.68 -8.88 4.84
CA GLU A 66 0.74 -9.29 3.44
C GLU A 66 0.14 -8.20 2.54
N VAL A 67 -1.05 -7.69 2.88
CA VAL A 67 -1.71 -6.60 2.14
C VAL A 67 -0.85 -5.34 2.09
N VAL A 68 -0.26 -4.94 3.22
CA VAL A 68 0.62 -3.76 3.28
C VAL A 68 1.84 -3.93 2.38
N ARG A 69 2.40 -5.15 2.34
CA ARG A 69 3.56 -5.46 1.50
C ARG A 69 3.21 -5.44 0.01
N ASP A 70 2.12 -6.08 -0.38
CA ASP A 70 1.69 -6.12 -1.79
C ASP A 70 1.37 -4.72 -2.31
N PHE A 71 0.76 -3.89 -1.46
CA PHE A 71 0.53 -2.50 -1.81
C PHE A 71 1.82 -1.67 -1.92
N GLU A 72 2.82 -1.93 -1.06
CA GLU A 72 4.13 -1.30 -1.15
C GLU A 72 4.85 -1.67 -2.46
N ASP A 73 4.88 -2.95 -2.81
CA ASP A 73 5.53 -3.43 -4.04
C ASP A 73 4.85 -2.83 -5.27
N PHE A 74 3.51 -2.79 -5.30
CA PHE A 74 2.75 -2.13 -6.36
C PHE A 74 3.11 -0.64 -6.51
N LEU A 75 3.15 0.12 -5.42
CA LEU A 75 3.50 1.54 -5.47
C LEU A 75 4.94 1.77 -5.93
N ARG A 76 5.88 0.96 -5.44
CA ARG A 76 7.29 1.06 -5.86
C ARG A 76 7.47 0.76 -7.35
N ASP A 77 6.79 -0.25 -7.87
CA ASP A 77 6.87 -0.59 -9.29
C ASP A 77 6.17 0.46 -10.17
N ALA A 78 5.02 1.00 -9.74
CA ALA A 78 4.38 2.12 -10.41
C ALA A 78 5.29 3.36 -10.49
N MET A 79 6.05 3.64 -9.42
CA MET A 79 7.02 4.74 -9.40
C MET A 79 8.21 4.49 -10.35
N LYS A 80 8.75 3.28 -10.39
CA LYS A 80 9.82 2.92 -11.35
C LYS A 80 9.34 3.00 -12.80
N GLU A 81 8.12 2.57 -13.08
CA GLU A 81 7.53 2.68 -14.41
C GLU A 81 7.35 4.14 -14.85
N ASP A 82 6.97 5.03 -13.93
CA ASP A 82 6.81 6.47 -14.19
C ASP A 82 8.18 7.13 -14.51
N GLU A 83 9.22 6.79 -13.74
CA GLU A 83 10.61 7.20 -14.03
C GLU A 83 11.09 6.68 -15.40
N SER A 84 10.70 5.45 -15.75
CA SER A 84 11.07 4.84 -17.03
C SER A 84 10.32 5.43 -18.23
N LYS A 85 9.11 5.99 -18.03
CA LYS A 85 8.31 6.66 -19.08
C LYS A 85 8.68 8.15 -19.24
N GLY A 86 9.23 8.78 -18.21
CA GLY A 86 9.72 10.18 -18.23
C GLY A 86 11.01 10.42 -19.03
N SER A 87 11.77 9.36 -19.35
CA SER A 87 13.06 9.49 -20.09
C SER A 87 12.95 9.42 -21.61
N THR A 88 11.75 9.44 -22.19
CA THR A 88 11.59 9.54 -23.66
C THR A 88 11.56 11.01 -24.12
N SER A 89 12.58 11.79 -23.77
CA SER A 89 12.96 12.93 -24.62
C SER A 89 13.72 12.35 -25.81
N LEU A 90 12.99 11.98 -26.86
CA LEU A 90 13.61 11.68 -28.15
C LEU A 90 14.00 13.03 -28.79
N ALA A 91 15.30 13.29 -28.75
CA ALA A 91 15.98 14.29 -29.56
C ALA A 91 15.91 13.97 -31.06
#